data_AF-A0A960D456-F1
#
_entry.id   AF-A0A960D456-F1
#
_cell.length_a   1.000
_cell.length_b   1.000
_cell.length_c   1.000
_cell.angle_alpha   90.00
_cell.angle_beta   90.00
_cell.angle_gamma   90.00
#
_symmetry.space_group_name_H-M   'P 1'
#
loop_
_entity.id
_entity.type
_entity.pdbx_description
1 polymer ?
#
loop_
_entity_poly.entity_id
_entity_poly.type
_entity_poly.pdbx_seq_one_letter_code
_entity_poly.pdbx_strand_id
1 'polypeptide(L)'
;GHVTVAQPGALIGFLGPRVYEQLYGEPFPTGVQTAENLLAHGVIDGVVPLESLRPTLDRALRALVDPPAEPPAADPAEPIPEVPAWESVMASRRPDRPGVGWLLREGATDRVLLSGTHGEAAATVLALARFGGRPAVVVGQQRVVGAVVGPAALREARRGMALAAGLRLPLVLVIDTAGPALSADAEQNGLAGEIARCLSELVTLSTPTVSVLLGQGSGGPALAMVPADRVLAARHGWLAP
;
A
#
# COMPACT_ATOMS: atom_id res chain seq x y z
N GLY A 1 6.95 -1.96 15.91
CA GLY A 1 6.47 -0.56 15.95
C GLY A 1 5.58 -0.31 14.75
N HIS A 2 4.82 0.78 14.74
CA HIS A 2 3.95 1.13 13.61
C HIS A 2 4.74 1.67 12.39
N VAL A 3 5.85 2.36 12.67
CA VAL A 3 6.79 2.88 11.67
C VAL A 3 8.19 2.51 12.13
N THR A 4 8.99 1.92 11.24
CA THR A 4 10.37 1.50 11.51
C THR A 4 11.30 2.11 10.46
N VAL A 5 12.22 2.98 10.86
CA VAL A 5 13.19 3.58 9.94
C VAL A 5 14.62 3.37 10.44
N ALA A 6 15.58 3.42 9.54
CA ALA A 6 17.00 3.26 9.86
C ALA A 6 17.86 4.34 9.17
N GLN A 7 19.02 4.64 9.75
CA GLN A 7 20.00 5.54 9.13
C GLN A 7 20.65 4.86 7.91
N PRO A 8 21.05 5.61 6.85
CA PRO A 8 21.80 5.06 5.73
C PRO A 8 23.01 4.23 6.17
N GLY A 9 23.17 3.04 5.59
CA GLY A 9 24.25 2.11 5.90
C GLY A 9 24.19 1.44 7.28
N ALA A 10 23.12 1.65 8.06
CA ALA A 10 22.98 0.97 9.34
C ALA A 10 22.91 -0.56 9.14
N LEU A 11 23.57 -1.30 10.04
CA LEU A 11 23.55 -2.76 10.06
C LEU A 11 22.50 -3.24 11.06
N ILE A 12 21.53 -4.00 10.56
CA ILE A 12 20.40 -4.55 11.32
C ILE A 12 20.27 -6.02 10.94
N GLY A 13 20.44 -6.92 11.91
CA GLY A 13 20.36 -8.34 11.65
C GLY A 13 20.34 -9.16 12.93
N PHE A 14 19.68 -10.32 12.87
CA PHE A 14 19.68 -11.28 13.97
C PHE A 14 21.00 -12.06 14.04
N LEU A 15 21.49 -12.53 12.88
CA LEU A 15 22.67 -13.39 12.81
C LEU A 15 23.95 -12.57 12.73
N GLY A 16 24.88 -12.76 13.67
CA GLY A 16 26.18 -12.10 13.62
C GLY A 16 27.06 -12.66 12.48
N PRO A 17 27.68 -11.82 11.63
CA PRO A 17 28.53 -12.28 10.52
C PRO A 17 29.63 -13.27 10.94
N ARG A 18 30.26 -13.03 12.11
CA ARG A 18 31.29 -13.92 12.67
C ARG A 18 30.76 -15.29 13.07
N VAL A 19 29.53 -15.36 13.56
CA VAL A 19 28.90 -16.64 13.97
C VAL A 19 28.55 -17.45 12.73
N TYR A 20 28.05 -16.81 11.67
CA TYR A 20 27.80 -17.47 10.39
C TYR A 20 29.09 -18.08 9.82
N GLU A 21 30.17 -17.29 9.75
CA GLU A 21 31.46 -17.77 9.26
C GLU A 21 31.98 -18.99 10.02
N GLN A 22 31.82 -19.00 11.35
CA GLN A 22 32.21 -20.14 12.18
C GLN A 22 31.37 -21.40 11.93
N LEU A 23 30.08 -21.25 11.66
CA LEU A 23 29.16 -22.37 11.47
C LEU A 23 29.23 -22.95 10.05
N TYR A 24 29.42 -22.11 9.04
CA TYR A 24 29.31 -22.49 7.63
C TYR A 24 30.65 -22.51 6.89
N GLY A 25 31.72 -21.94 7.46
CA GLY A 25 33.06 -21.93 6.86
C GLY A 25 33.19 -20.97 5.66
N GLU A 26 32.23 -20.09 5.44
CA GLU A 26 32.19 -19.11 4.34
C GLU A 26 31.78 -17.72 4.85
N PRO A 27 32.23 -16.63 4.20
CA PRO A 27 31.93 -15.26 4.61
C PRO A 27 30.43 -14.97 4.59
N PHE A 28 29.96 -14.19 5.57
CA PHE A 28 28.57 -13.74 5.56
C PHE A 28 28.30 -12.87 4.32
N PRO A 29 27.19 -13.10 3.59
CA PRO A 29 26.88 -12.33 2.40
C PRO A 29 26.85 -10.81 2.66
N THR A 30 27.59 -10.07 1.85
CA THR A 30 27.68 -8.60 1.98
C THR A 30 26.34 -7.94 1.65
N GLY A 31 26.00 -6.85 2.35
CA GLY A 31 24.81 -6.06 2.06
C GLY A 31 23.49 -6.61 2.63
N VAL A 32 23.39 -7.89 2.99
CA VAL A 32 22.11 -8.49 3.44
C VAL A 32 21.50 -7.81 4.67
N GLN A 33 22.33 -7.27 5.55
CA GLN A 33 21.90 -6.64 6.81
C GLN A 33 21.90 -5.11 6.75
N THR A 34 22.09 -4.49 5.58
CA THR A 34 22.05 -3.03 5.48
C THR A 34 20.62 -2.51 5.50
N ALA A 35 20.44 -1.31 6.02
CA ALA A 35 19.15 -0.60 6.02
C ALA A 35 18.52 -0.57 4.62
N GLU A 36 19.31 -0.35 3.57
CA GLU A 36 18.87 -0.32 2.18
C GLU A 36 18.36 -1.69 1.71
N ASN A 37 19.07 -2.77 2.06
CA ASN A 37 18.62 -4.12 1.73
C ASN A 37 17.34 -4.48 2.49
N LEU A 38 17.27 -4.13 3.77
CA LEU A 38 16.08 -4.37 4.59
C LEU A 38 14.87 -3.57 4.08
N LEU A 39 15.07 -2.33 3.65
CA LEU A 39 14.05 -1.56 2.94
C LEU A 39 13.67 -2.30 1.66
N ALA A 40 14.63 -2.74 0.85
CA ALA A 40 14.38 -3.49 -0.38
C ALA A 40 13.69 -4.86 -0.19
N HIS A 41 13.48 -5.31 1.04
CA HIS A 41 12.69 -6.51 1.37
C HIS A 41 11.46 -6.17 2.26
N GLY A 42 11.18 -4.88 2.48
CA GLY A 42 10.12 -4.35 3.34
C GLY A 42 10.17 -4.78 4.79
N VAL A 43 11.39 -5.01 5.31
CA VAL A 43 11.63 -5.28 6.73
C VAL A 43 11.57 -3.97 7.54
N ILE A 44 11.94 -2.85 6.92
CA ILE A 44 11.81 -1.49 7.50
C ILE A 44 11.05 -0.57 6.54
N ASP A 45 10.42 0.46 7.08
CA ASP A 45 9.59 1.43 6.34
C ASP A 45 10.39 2.50 5.59
N GLY A 46 11.64 2.73 5.96
CA GLY A 46 12.44 3.74 5.30
C GLY A 46 13.89 3.83 5.76
N VAL A 47 14.73 4.33 4.86
CA VAL A 47 16.08 4.79 5.16
C VAL A 47 16.04 6.30 5.29
N VAL A 48 16.25 6.81 6.51
CA VAL A 48 16.09 8.22 6.85
C VAL A 48 17.41 8.75 7.42
N PRO A 49 18.09 9.68 6.72
CA PRO A 49 19.30 10.28 7.24
C PRO A 49 18.96 11.25 8.40
N LEU A 50 19.95 11.53 9.25
CA LEU A 50 19.73 12.24 10.51
C LEU A 50 19.14 13.65 10.31
N GLU A 51 19.57 14.35 9.26
CA GLU A 51 19.04 15.65 8.85
C GLU A 51 17.56 15.62 8.47
N SER A 52 17.06 14.46 8.02
CA SER A 52 15.66 14.26 7.64
C SER A 52 14.83 13.58 8.72
N LEU A 53 15.44 13.16 9.84
CA LEU A 53 14.76 12.46 10.91
C LEU A 53 13.67 13.32 11.56
N ARG A 54 14.02 14.55 11.96
CA ARG A 54 13.08 15.49 12.58
C ARG A 54 11.85 15.78 11.71
N PRO A 55 11.97 16.22 10.45
CA PRO A 55 10.79 16.48 9.60
C PRO A 55 10.00 15.20 9.25
N THR A 56 10.64 14.03 9.24
CA THR A 56 9.94 12.76 9.03
C THR A 56 9.12 12.36 10.25
N LEU A 57 9.69 12.48 11.45
CA LEU A 57 8.98 12.26 12.70
C LEU A 57 7.83 13.25 12.88
N ASP A 58 8.03 14.54 12.59
CA ASP A 58 6.98 15.56 12.66
C ASP A 58 5.78 15.18 11.78
N ARG A 59 6.01 14.84 10.50
CA ARG A 59 4.94 14.38 9.60
C ARG A 59 4.24 13.12 10.11
N ALA A 60 5.00 12.14 10.59
CA ALA A 60 4.42 10.91 11.13
C ALA A 60 3.53 11.20 12.33
N LEU A 61 3.96 12.08 13.24
CA LEU A 61 3.17 12.48 14.38
C LEU A 61 1.92 13.25 13.95
N ARG A 62 2.00 14.23 13.04
CA ARG A 62 0.83 14.93 12.51
C ARG A 62 -0.21 13.98 11.90
N ALA A 63 0.25 12.98 11.15
CA ALA A 63 -0.63 11.97 10.57
C ALA A 63 -1.30 11.09 11.64
N LEU A 64 -0.64 10.85 12.78
CA LEU A 64 -1.08 9.91 13.81
C LEU A 64 -1.85 10.55 14.97
N VAL A 65 -1.46 11.74 15.42
CA VAL A 65 -1.90 12.31 16.69
C VAL A 65 -2.66 13.62 16.56
N ASP A 66 -2.52 14.35 15.45
CA ASP A 66 -3.27 15.60 15.29
C ASP A 66 -4.76 15.30 15.16
N PRO A 67 -5.62 16.07 15.85
CA PRO A 67 -7.06 15.86 15.81
C PRO A 67 -7.58 15.98 14.38
N PRO A 68 -8.58 15.17 13.99
CA PRO A 68 -9.21 15.31 12.69
C PRO A 68 -9.84 16.70 12.59
N ALA A 69 -9.57 17.39 11.48
CA ALA A 69 -10.24 18.63 11.14
C ALA A 69 -11.70 18.38 10.77
N GLU A 70 -12.50 19.44 10.81
CA GLU A 70 -13.84 19.41 10.24
C GLU A 70 -13.74 19.11 8.73
N PRO A 71 -14.54 18.16 8.21
CA PRO A 71 -14.50 17.84 6.79
C PRO A 71 -14.89 19.10 5.98
N PRO A 72 -14.21 19.35 4.83
CA PRO A 72 -14.61 20.44 3.97
C PRO A 72 -16.04 20.22 3.47
N ALA A 73 -16.74 21.31 3.14
CA ALA A 73 -18.03 21.23 2.49
C ALA A 73 -17.90 20.40 1.20
N ALA A 74 -18.85 19.48 0.99
CA ALA A 74 -18.86 18.68 -0.23
C ALA A 74 -19.18 19.59 -1.42
N ASP A 75 -18.40 19.46 -2.49
CA ASP A 75 -18.75 20.09 -3.75
C ASP A 75 -20.09 19.54 -4.26
N PRO A 76 -20.90 20.36 -4.95
CA PRO A 76 -22.13 19.90 -5.56
C PRO A 76 -21.82 18.78 -6.55
N ALA A 77 -22.62 17.70 -6.50
CA ALA A 77 -22.45 16.58 -7.41
C ALA A 77 -22.68 17.04 -8.86
N GLU A 78 -21.65 16.88 -9.69
CA GLU A 78 -21.78 17.09 -11.12
C GLU A 78 -22.48 15.89 -11.79
N PRO A 79 -23.32 16.12 -12.81
CA PRO A 79 -23.88 15.03 -13.61
C PRO A 79 -22.75 14.18 -14.22
N ILE A 80 -22.84 12.87 -14.01
CA ILE A 80 -21.90 11.92 -14.62
C ILE A 80 -22.43 11.56 -16.02
N PRO A 81 -21.70 11.89 -17.11
CA PRO A 81 -22.15 11.54 -18.45
C PRO A 81 -22.16 10.03 -18.63
N GLU A 82 -23.19 9.52 -19.31
CA GLU A 82 -23.27 8.13 -19.71
C GLU A 82 -22.30 7.89 -20.89
N VAL A 83 -21.35 6.99 -20.69
CA VAL A 83 -20.36 6.60 -21.70
C VAL A 83 -20.42 5.08 -21.92
N PRO A 84 -20.21 4.58 -23.15
CA PRO A 84 -20.14 3.14 -23.39
C PRO A 84 -19.12 2.47 -22.47
N ALA A 85 -19.49 1.31 -21.90
CA ALA A 85 -18.63 0.62 -20.93
C ALA A 85 -17.21 0.36 -21.44
N TRP A 86 -17.07 0.03 -22.73
CA TRP A 86 -15.77 -0.19 -23.36
C TRP A 86 -14.88 1.07 -23.39
N GLU A 87 -15.47 2.25 -23.50
CA GLU A 87 -14.73 3.52 -23.44
C GLU A 87 -14.12 3.72 -22.05
N SER A 88 -14.86 3.44 -20.98
CA SER A 88 -14.33 3.44 -19.61
C SER A 88 -13.22 2.41 -19.42
N VAL A 89 -13.35 1.20 -20.00
CA VAL A 89 -12.29 0.18 -19.96
C VAL A 89 -11.02 0.72 -20.63
N MET A 90 -11.12 1.28 -21.83
CA MET A 90 -9.96 1.84 -22.54
C MET A 90 -9.37 3.06 -21.83
N ALA A 91 -10.21 3.93 -21.27
CA ALA A 91 -9.78 5.08 -20.48
C ALA A 91 -9.04 4.67 -19.20
N SER A 92 -9.49 3.63 -18.51
CA SER A 92 -8.84 3.11 -17.30
C SER A 92 -7.45 2.53 -17.56
N ARG A 93 -7.20 2.03 -18.77
CA ARG A 93 -5.94 1.42 -19.24
C ARG A 93 -4.88 2.43 -19.70
N ARG A 94 -5.24 3.70 -19.79
CA ARG A 94 -4.32 4.76 -20.25
C ARG A 94 -3.08 4.85 -19.35
N PRO A 95 -1.86 4.85 -19.92
CA PRO A 95 -0.64 4.88 -19.14
C PRO A 95 -0.45 6.20 -18.37
N ASP A 96 -1.05 7.29 -18.84
CA ASP A 96 -0.95 8.64 -18.29
C ASP A 96 -2.05 8.98 -17.25
N ARG A 97 -2.98 8.05 -16.99
CA ARG A 97 -4.05 8.27 -16.00
C ARG A 97 -3.47 8.41 -14.58
N PRO A 98 -3.94 9.38 -13.77
CA PRO A 98 -3.59 9.47 -12.36
C PRO A 98 -3.87 8.18 -11.59
N GLY A 99 -2.86 7.66 -10.88
CA GLY A 99 -2.98 6.51 -9.98
C GLY A 99 -2.89 6.91 -8.50
N VAL A 100 -2.76 5.92 -7.60
CA VAL A 100 -2.65 6.15 -6.15
C VAL A 100 -1.54 7.14 -5.78
N GLY A 101 -0.38 7.08 -6.45
CA GLY A 101 0.72 8.02 -6.18
C GLY A 101 0.36 9.48 -6.49
N TRP A 102 -0.46 9.73 -7.52
CA TRP A 102 -0.98 11.07 -7.81
C TRP A 102 -2.04 11.48 -6.79
N LEU A 103 -2.97 10.58 -6.45
CA LEU A 103 -3.99 10.81 -5.43
C LEU A 103 -3.39 11.21 -4.09
N LEU A 104 -2.35 10.50 -3.63
CA LEU A 104 -1.63 10.85 -2.42
C LEU A 104 -0.93 12.21 -2.59
N ARG A 105 -0.29 12.46 -3.73
CA ARG A 105 0.48 13.69 -3.93
C ARG A 105 -0.39 14.95 -3.87
N GLU A 106 -1.52 14.94 -4.58
CA GLU A 106 -2.38 16.11 -4.78
C GLU A 106 -3.55 16.15 -3.79
N GLY A 107 -4.05 15.01 -3.36
CA GLY A 107 -5.24 14.91 -2.51
C GLY A 107 -4.95 14.76 -1.01
N ALA A 108 -3.71 14.49 -0.62
CA ALA A 108 -3.37 14.22 0.77
C ALA A 108 -2.24 15.10 1.32
N THR A 109 -2.32 15.33 2.63
CA THR A 109 -1.35 16.07 3.45
C THR A 109 -0.67 15.12 4.46
N ASP A 110 0.43 15.56 5.06
CA ASP A 110 1.18 14.81 6.11
C ASP A 110 1.47 13.35 5.73
N ARG A 111 1.88 13.15 4.49
CA ARG A 111 2.07 11.82 3.91
C ARG A 111 3.35 11.18 4.44
N VAL A 112 3.21 9.98 4.98
CA VAL A 112 4.33 9.11 5.35
C VAL A 112 4.16 7.80 4.60
N LEU A 113 4.95 7.64 3.55
CA LEU A 113 5.05 6.36 2.84
C LEU A 113 5.66 5.35 3.79
N LEU A 114 5.04 4.18 3.86
CA LEU A 114 5.52 3.04 4.60
C LEU A 114 5.96 1.99 3.58
N SER A 115 6.97 1.20 3.94
CA SER A 115 7.46 0.19 3.02
C SER A 115 6.52 -1.00 3.01
N GLY A 116 6.08 -1.37 1.81
CA GLY A 116 5.71 -2.74 1.47
C GLY A 116 6.95 -3.57 1.18
N THR A 117 6.87 -4.88 1.35
CA THR A 117 7.88 -5.85 0.90
C THR A 117 8.37 -5.58 -0.53
N HIS A 118 9.44 -4.82 -0.74
CA HIS A 118 9.85 -4.44 -2.11
C HIS A 118 10.16 -5.69 -2.96
N GLY A 119 9.78 -5.65 -4.24
CA GLY A 119 9.65 -6.79 -5.15
C GLY A 119 8.35 -6.68 -5.96
N GLU A 120 7.57 -7.76 -6.08
CA GLU A 120 6.18 -7.72 -6.61
C GLU A 120 5.29 -6.67 -5.92
N ALA A 121 5.68 -6.15 -4.75
CA ALA A 121 5.02 -5.02 -4.08
C ALA A 121 5.29 -3.63 -4.69
N ALA A 122 6.02 -3.51 -5.80
CA ALA A 122 5.95 -2.29 -6.63
C ALA A 122 4.53 -2.03 -7.17
N ALA A 123 3.65 -3.04 -7.07
CA ALA A 123 2.24 -2.97 -7.38
C ALA A 123 1.36 -2.45 -6.24
N THR A 124 1.90 -2.08 -5.07
CA THR A 124 1.10 -1.52 -3.95
C THR A 124 1.85 -0.37 -3.27
N VAL A 125 1.07 0.53 -2.67
CA VAL A 125 1.54 1.66 -1.88
C VAL A 125 0.81 1.61 -0.55
N LEU A 126 1.57 1.59 0.55
CA LEU A 126 1.08 1.77 1.90
C LEU A 126 1.53 3.14 2.45
N ALA A 127 0.61 3.90 3.04
CA ALA A 127 0.92 5.20 3.60
C ALA A 127 0.04 5.55 4.80
N LEU A 128 0.58 6.40 5.68
CA LEU A 128 -0.22 7.26 6.55
C LEU A 128 -0.42 8.59 5.83
N ALA A 129 -1.63 9.11 5.82
CA ALA A 129 -1.91 10.39 5.16
C ALA A 129 -3.15 11.05 5.77
N ARG A 130 -3.35 12.33 5.46
CA ARG A 130 -4.54 13.09 5.86
C ARG A 130 -5.28 13.63 4.64
N PHE A 131 -6.57 13.30 4.51
CA PHE A 131 -7.45 13.82 3.46
C PHE A 131 -8.42 14.84 4.07
N GLY A 132 -8.43 16.08 3.57
CA GLY A 132 -9.25 17.15 4.16
C GLY A 132 -9.02 17.31 5.66
N GLY A 133 -7.77 17.09 6.12
CA GLY A 133 -7.43 17.13 7.52
C GLY A 133 -7.92 15.94 8.37
N ARG A 134 -8.32 14.81 7.77
CA ARG A 134 -8.70 13.58 8.49
C ARG A 134 -7.65 12.49 8.26
N PRO A 135 -7.10 11.87 9.32
CA PRO A 135 -6.06 10.85 9.17
C PRO A 135 -6.64 9.52 8.64
N ALA A 136 -5.85 8.83 7.85
CA ALA A 136 -6.16 7.51 7.32
C ALA A 136 -4.89 6.69 7.07
N VAL A 137 -5.03 5.37 7.20
CA VAL A 137 -4.11 4.43 6.55
C VAL A 137 -4.59 4.23 5.12
N VAL A 138 -3.69 4.35 4.16
CA VAL A 138 -3.99 4.18 2.73
C VAL A 138 -3.23 2.98 2.20
N VAL A 139 -3.95 2.03 1.61
CA VAL A 139 -3.38 0.95 0.80
C VAL A 139 -3.89 1.14 -0.61
N GLY A 140 -3.02 1.30 -1.60
CA GLY A 140 -3.44 1.42 -2.98
C GLY A 140 -2.66 0.56 -3.93
N GLN A 141 -3.36 -0.10 -4.84
CA GLN A 141 -2.73 -0.79 -5.96
C GLN A 141 -2.15 0.25 -6.91
N GLN A 142 -0.89 0.07 -7.26
CA GLN A 142 -0.18 0.96 -8.17
C GLN A 142 -0.16 0.36 -9.56
N ARG A 143 -0.68 1.13 -10.52
CA ARG A 143 -0.61 0.81 -11.93
C ARG A 143 0.81 1.06 -12.46
N VAL A 144 1.64 0.04 -12.42
CA VAL A 144 2.94 0.00 -13.10
C VAL A 144 2.81 -0.88 -14.35
N VAL A 145 3.32 -0.43 -15.50
CA VAL A 145 3.23 -1.18 -16.76
C VAL A 145 3.93 -2.54 -16.58
N GLY A 146 3.18 -3.62 -16.82
CA GLY A 146 3.68 -4.99 -16.65
C GLY A 146 3.72 -5.49 -15.20
N ALA A 147 3.36 -4.66 -14.22
CA ALA A 147 3.21 -5.12 -12.84
C ALA A 147 1.87 -5.82 -12.63
N VAL A 148 1.92 -6.84 -11.81
CA VAL A 148 0.80 -7.71 -11.43
C VAL A 148 0.76 -7.81 -9.91
N VAL A 149 -0.43 -8.05 -9.35
CA VAL A 149 -0.57 -8.15 -7.89
C VAL A 149 -0.31 -9.59 -7.45
N GLY A 150 0.86 -9.81 -6.84
CA GLY A 150 1.26 -11.09 -6.29
C GLY A 150 0.97 -11.25 -4.79
N PRO A 151 1.36 -12.39 -4.18
CA PRO A 151 1.14 -12.66 -2.76
C PRO A 151 1.75 -11.61 -1.82
N ALA A 152 2.91 -11.05 -2.18
CA ALA A 152 3.59 -10.03 -1.38
C ALA A 152 2.76 -8.74 -1.23
N ALA A 153 2.15 -8.28 -2.32
CA ALA A 153 1.28 -7.10 -2.32
C ALA A 153 0.01 -7.30 -1.45
N LEU A 154 -0.54 -8.51 -1.42
CA LEU A 154 -1.68 -8.83 -0.54
C LEU A 154 -1.27 -8.91 0.93
N ARG A 155 -0.06 -9.39 1.24
CA ARG A 155 0.51 -9.30 2.60
C ARG A 155 0.71 -7.85 3.04
N GLU A 156 1.10 -6.96 2.13
CA GLU A 156 1.18 -5.53 2.39
C GLU A 156 -0.21 -4.91 2.65
N ALA A 157 -1.23 -5.28 1.87
CA ALA A 157 -2.59 -4.82 2.12
C ALA A 157 -3.08 -5.22 3.52
N ARG A 158 -2.84 -6.48 3.91
CA ARG A 158 -3.12 -6.99 5.26
C ARG A 158 -2.32 -6.28 6.35
N ARG A 159 -1.07 -5.94 6.09
CA ARG A 159 -0.27 -5.07 6.99
C ARG A 159 -0.96 -3.71 7.16
N GLY A 160 -1.48 -3.12 6.09
CA GLY A 160 -2.26 -1.89 6.16
C GLY A 160 -3.51 -2.02 7.01
N MET A 161 -4.24 -3.12 6.89
CA MET A 161 -5.41 -3.42 7.74
C MET A 161 -5.02 -3.54 9.23
N ALA A 162 -3.93 -4.25 9.52
CA ALA A 162 -3.41 -4.39 10.88
C ALA A 162 -2.96 -3.05 11.47
N LEU A 163 -2.33 -2.19 10.66
CA LEU A 163 -1.97 -0.83 11.06
C LEU A 163 -3.20 0.02 11.36
N ALA A 164 -4.21 -0.02 10.49
CA ALA A 164 -5.46 0.71 10.66
C ALA A 164 -6.19 0.29 11.95
N ALA A 165 -6.22 -1.02 12.24
CA ALA A 165 -6.76 -1.54 13.50
C ALA A 165 -5.95 -1.09 14.72
N GLY A 166 -4.62 -1.27 14.70
CA GLY A 166 -3.74 -0.94 15.83
C GLY A 166 -3.71 0.55 16.15
N LEU A 167 -3.74 1.39 15.12
CA LEU A 167 -3.77 2.85 15.25
C LEU A 167 -5.18 3.41 15.45
N ARG A 168 -6.22 2.61 15.21
CA ARG A 168 -7.64 3.04 15.20
C ARG A 168 -7.88 4.20 14.23
N LEU A 169 -7.26 4.12 13.06
CA LEU A 169 -7.38 5.12 11.99
C LEU A 169 -8.16 4.52 10.82
N PRO A 170 -9.10 5.26 10.18
CA PRO A 170 -9.81 4.79 9.00
C PRO A 170 -8.87 4.20 7.93
N LEU A 171 -9.32 3.14 7.27
CA LEU A 171 -8.62 2.50 6.17
C LEU A 171 -9.21 2.94 4.82
N VAL A 172 -8.36 3.45 3.94
CA VAL A 172 -8.71 3.77 2.55
C VAL A 172 -8.00 2.79 1.63
N LEU A 173 -8.77 2.00 0.90
CA LEU A 173 -8.30 1.07 -0.11
C LEU A 173 -8.48 1.68 -1.50
N VAL A 174 -7.43 1.70 -2.32
CA VAL A 174 -7.48 2.23 -3.69
C VAL A 174 -7.19 1.09 -4.66
N ILE A 175 -8.15 0.78 -5.52
CA ILE A 175 -8.11 -0.35 -6.46
C ILE A 175 -7.80 0.19 -7.86
N ASP A 176 -6.69 -0.30 -8.41
CA ASP A 176 -6.21 0.04 -9.76
C ASP A 176 -5.21 -1.01 -10.25
N THR A 177 -5.70 -2.24 -10.47
CA THR A 177 -4.92 -3.40 -10.89
C THR A 177 -5.44 -3.99 -12.20
N ALA A 178 -4.50 -4.38 -13.06
CA ALA A 178 -4.76 -5.15 -14.28
C ALA A 178 -5.00 -6.64 -13.99
N GLY A 179 -4.71 -7.11 -12.77
CA GLY A 179 -4.95 -8.49 -12.37
C GLY A 179 -3.87 -9.10 -11.48
N PRO A 180 -4.05 -10.39 -11.13
CA PRO A 180 -3.09 -11.15 -10.34
C PRO A 180 -1.81 -11.49 -11.11
N ALA A 181 -0.76 -11.83 -10.35
CA ALA A 181 0.43 -12.48 -10.88
C ALA A 181 0.10 -13.91 -11.30
N LEU A 182 -0.04 -14.15 -12.60
CA LEU A 182 -0.34 -15.47 -13.18
C LEU A 182 0.97 -16.24 -13.47
N SER A 183 1.66 -16.66 -12.41
CA SER A 183 2.95 -17.36 -12.50
C SER A 183 3.01 -18.56 -11.55
N ALA A 184 3.88 -19.53 -11.85
CA ALA A 184 4.12 -20.67 -10.96
C ALA A 184 4.65 -20.23 -9.59
N ASP A 185 5.48 -19.18 -9.55
CA ASP A 185 6.00 -18.60 -8.31
C ASP A 185 4.87 -18.01 -7.45
N ALA A 186 3.93 -17.27 -8.05
CA ALA A 186 2.79 -16.71 -7.32
C ALA A 186 1.88 -17.80 -6.72
N GLU A 187 1.66 -18.90 -7.45
CA GLU A 187 0.91 -20.06 -6.96
C GLU A 187 1.64 -20.75 -5.80
N GLN A 188 2.95 -21.01 -5.94
CA GLN A 188 3.77 -21.65 -4.90
C GLN A 188 3.90 -20.78 -3.64
N ASN A 189 3.84 -19.46 -3.79
CA ASN A 189 3.81 -18.50 -2.68
C ASN A 189 2.40 -18.22 -2.14
N GLY A 190 1.38 -18.95 -2.61
CA GLY A 190 0.05 -19.00 -2.01
C GLY A 190 -0.89 -17.86 -2.36
N LEU A 191 -0.89 -17.37 -3.61
CA LEU A 191 -1.73 -16.26 -4.07
C LEU A 191 -3.21 -16.40 -3.67
N ALA A 192 -3.84 -17.53 -3.99
CA ALA A 192 -5.25 -17.77 -3.65
C ALA A 192 -5.50 -17.69 -2.13
N GLY A 193 -4.56 -18.20 -1.33
CA GLY A 193 -4.61 -18.13 0.13
C GLY A 193 -4.49 -16.69 0.64
N GLU A 194 -3.62 -15.88 0.05
CA GLU A 194 -3.51 -14.46 0.41
C GLU A 194 -4.74 -13.65 -0.01
N ILE A 195 -5.37 -13.95 -1.14
CA ILE A 195 -6.65 -13.33 -1.54
C ILE A 195 -7.72 -13.62 -0.49
N ALA A 196 -7.86 -14.88 -0.09
CA ALA A 196 -8.85 -15.29 0.91
C ALA A 196 -8.58 -14.66 2.29
N ARG A 197 -7.32 -14.61 2.74
CA ARG A 197 -6.94 -13.96 4.01
C ARG A 197 -7.20 -12.45 3.97
N CYS A 198 -6.82 -11.78 2.90
CA CYS A 198 -7.03 -10.34 2.72
C CYS A 198 -8.52 -10.00 2.77
N LEU A 199 -9.35 -10.76 2.03
CA LEU A 199 -10.80 -10.62 2.07
C LEU A 199 -11.37 -10.86 3.48
N SER A 200 -10.97 -11.95 4.14
CA SER A 200 -11.45 -12.32 5.47
C SER A 200 -11.09 -11.29 6.54
N GLU A 201 -9.89 -10.72 6.48
CA GLU A 201 -9.45 -9.69 7.42
C GLU A 201 -10.17 -8.37 7.18
N LEU A 202 -10.36 -8.00 5.91
CA LEU A 202 -11.06 -6.77 5.56
C LEU A 202 -12.52 -6.78 6.04
N VAL A 203 -13.26 -7.87 5.80
CA VAL A 203 -14.68 -7.96 6.19
C VAL A 203 -14.91 -8.09 7.69
N THR A 204 -13.87 -8.41 8.46
CA THR A 204 -13.92 -8.49 9.93
C THR A 204 -13.26 -7.30 10.63
N LEU A 205 -12.74 -6.34 9.85
CA LEU A 205 -12.08 -5.16 10.37
C LEU A 205 -13.11 -4.23 11.04
N SER A 206 -12.87 -3.87 12.30
CA SER A 206 -13.76 -2.98 13.08
C SER A 206 -13.52 -1.49 12.83
N THR A 207 -12.45 -1.16 12.10
CA THR A 207 -12.08 0.20 11.74
C THR A 207 -12.88 0.67 10.53
N PRO A 208 -13.33 1.94 10.47
CA PRO A 208 -14.03 2.47 9.31
C PRO A 208 -13.24 2.28 8.01
N THR A 209 -13.89 1.75 6.98
CA THR A 209 -13.27 1.39 5.70
C THR A 209 -13.93 2.11 4.53
N VAL A 210 -13.10 2.57 3.59
CA VAL A 210 -13.54 3.08 2.29
C VAL A 210 -12.74 2.39 1.20
N SER A 211 -13.42 1.77 0.24
CA SER A 211 -12.79 1.23 -0.97
C SER A 211 -13.09 2.12 -2.16
N VAL A 212 -12.07 2.44 -2.95
CA VAL A 212 -12.16 3.33 -4.12
C VAL A 212 -11.71 2.57 -5.36
N LEU A 213 -12.64 2.23 -6.24
CA LEU A 213 -12.38 1.76 -7.60
C LEU A 213 -11.90 2.96 -8.44
N LEU A 214 -10.60 3.22 -8.42
CA LEU A 214 -9.99 4.36 -9.10
C LEU A 214 -9.88 4.13 -10.61
N GLY A 215 -9.78 2.86 -11.03
CA GLY A 215 -9.58 2.47 -12.43
C GLY A 215 -9.88 1.00 -12.67
N GLN A 216 -8.86 0.25 -13.04
CA GLN A 216 -9.03 -1.18 -13.33
C GLN A 216 -9.19 -1.97 -12.01
N GLY A 217 -10.26 -2.75 -11.89
CA GLY A 217 -10.43 -3.70 -10.80
C GLY A 217 -10.54 -5.10 -11.36
N SER A 218 -9.42 -5.73 -11.70
CA SER A 218 -9.43 -7.07 -12.31
C SER A 218 -9.00 -8.17 -11.34
N GLY A 219 -9.80 -9.24 -11.29
CA GLY A 219 -9.44 -10.49 -10.64
C GLY A 219 -9.50 -10.49 -9.12
N GLY A 220 -9.06 -11.62 -8.55
CA GLY A 220 -9.05 -11.86 -7.10
C GLY A 220 -8.37 -10.77 -6.25
N PRO A 221 -7.23 -10.18 -6.65
CA PRO A 221 -6.60 -9.13 -5.86
C PRO A 221 -7.42 -7.83 -5.79
N ALA A 222 -8.17 -7.49 -6.85
CA ALA A 222 -9.12 -6.38 -6.77
C ALA A 222 -10.25 -6.72 -5.80
N LEU A 223 -10.88 -7.90 -5.97
CA LEU A 223 -11.97 -8.38 -5.13
C LEU A 223 -11.60 -8.45 -3.64
N ALA A 224 -10.36 -8.79 -3.33
CA ALA A 224 -9.85 -8.83 -1.96
C ALA A 224 -9.89 -7.48 -1.23
N MET A 225 -9.93 -6.36 -1.98
CA MET A 225 -9.91 -4.99 -1.45
C MET A 225 -11.25 -4.25 -1.61
N VAL A 226 -12.26 -4.85 -2.23
CA VAL A 226 -13.55 -4.18 -2.52
C VAL A 226 -14.44 -4.02 -1.27
N PRO A 227 -14.65 -5.05 -0.43
CA PRO A 227 -15.60 -4.93 0.68
C PRO A 227 -15.19 -3.84 1.65
N ALA A 228 -16.08 -2.87 1.88
CA ALA A 228 -15.85 -1.76 2.79
C ALA A 228 -17.19 -1.18 3.24
N ASP A 229 -17.19 -0.38 4.31
CA ASP A 229 -18.38 0.34 4.79
C ASP A 229 -18.93 1.27 3.70
N ARG A 230 -18.04 1.82 2.86
CA ARG A 230 -18.37 2.58 1.67
C ARG A 230 -17.49 2.15 0.50
N VAL A 231 -18.12 1.88 -0.63
CA VAL A 231 -17.44 1.61 -1.91
C VAL A 231 -17.75 2.77 -2.85
N LEU A 232 -16.69 3.40 -3.35
CA LEU A 232 -16.75 4.51 -4.31
C LEU A 232 -16.16 4.03 -5.64
N ALA A 233 -16.71 4.52 -6.74
CA ALA A 233 -16.14 4.29 -8.06
C ALA A 233 -15.88 5.63 -8.75
N ALA A 234 -14.67 5.79 -9.28
CA ALA A 234 -14.40 6.87 -10.22
C ALA A 234 -15.23 6.63 -11.51
N ARG A 235 -15.46 7.70 -12.29
CA ARG A 235 -16.26 7.66 -13.53
C ARG A 235 -15.91 6.51 -14.48
N HIS A 236 -14.61 6.19 -14.58
CA HIS A 236 -14.09 5.11 -15.44
C HIS A 236 -13.55 3.93 -14.64
N GLY A 237 -13.87 3.86 -13.34
CA GLY A 237 -13.56 2.73 -12.48
C GLY A 237 -14.51 1.57 -12.76
N TRP A 238 -13.98 0.35 -12.79
CA TRP A 238 -14.77 -0.85 -13.01
C TRP A 238 -14.19 -2.04 -12.25
N LEU A 239 -15.03 -3.05 -12.04
CA LEU A 239 -14.67 -4.28 -11.36
C LEU A 239 -15.08 -5.47 -12.24
N ALA A 240 -14.17 -6.42 -12.44
CA ALA A 240 -14.47 -7.70 -13.08
C ALA A 240 -13.70 -8.83 -12.38
N PRO A 241 -14.31 -10.03 -12.25
CA PRO A 241 -13.67 -11.20 -11.67
C PRO A 241 -12.55 -11.77 -12.54
#